data_AF-A0A3Q8H855-F1
#
_entry.id   AF-A0A3Q8H855-F1
#
_cell.length_a   1.000
_cell.length_b   1.000
_cell.length_c   1.000
_cell.angle_alpha   90.00
_cell.angle_beta   90.00
_cell.angle_gamma   90.00
#
_symmetry.space_group_name_H-M   'P 1'
#
loop_
_entity.id
_entity.type
_entity.pdbx_description
1 polymer ?
#
loop_
_entity_poly.entity_id
_entity_poly.type
_entity_poly.pdbx_seq_one_letter_code
_entity_poly.pdbx_strand_id
1 'polypeptide(L)'
;MDTRRKIQFYLNPETNQADHCVDKVLDNTPQGDRGRLMRAAMLSGFALHKIDPRIPFLLSELLTEKTTFSETLQVIKAVLPAAQAERLEEILQTVPPVITAEQQSRPPGADAETRNNARGMFGVKE
;
A
#
# COMPACT_ATOMS: atom_id res chain seq x y z
N MET A 1 -10.09 12.40 -34.53
CA MET A 1 -8.82 11.64 -34.60
C MET A 1 -8.46 11.24 -33.17
N ASP A 2 -8.17 9.97 -32.91
CA ASP A 2 -7.77 9.55 -31.57
C ASP A 2 -6.35 10.04 -31.28
N THR A 3 -6.18 10.86 -30.25
CA THR A 3 -4.90 11.49 -29.87
C THR A 3 -4.13 10.70 -28.82
N ARG A 4 -4.67 9.56 -28.37
CA ARG A 4 -4.06 8.75 -27.31
C ARG A 4 -2.82 8.03 -27.81
N ARG A 5 -1.77 8.00 -26.99
CA ARG A 5 -0.54 7.22 -27.24
C ARG A 5 -0.68 5.82 -26.66
N LYS A 6 -0.42 4.79 -27.47
CA LYS A 6 -0.25 3.40 -27.01
C LYS A 6 1.17 3.22 -26.47
N ILE A 7 1.28 2.64 -25.28
CA ILE A 7 2.55 2.26 -24.63
C ILE A 7 2.47 0.76 -24.37
N GLN A 8 3.54 0.03 -24.66
CA GLN A 8 3.63 -1.41 -24.48
C GLN A 8 5.01 -1.80 -23.97
N PHE A 9 5.04 -2.75 -23.06
CA PHE A 9 6.24 -3.40 -22.54
C PHE A 9 5.87 -4.82 -22.12
N TYR A 10 6.87 -5.66 -21.91
CA TYR A 10 6.71 -7.05 -21.51
C TYR A 10 7.14 -7.22 -20.05
N LEU A 11 6.46 -8.11 -19.35
CA LEU A 11 6.88 -8.64 -18.06
C LEU A 11 7.44 -10.05 -18.30
N ASN A 12 8.42 -10.47 -17.51
CA ASN A 12 9.01 -11.81 -17.55
C ASN A 12 8.87 -12.51 -16.18
N PRO A 13 7.64 -12.91 -15.76
CA PRO A 13 7.36 -13.45 -14.42
C PRO A 13 8.22 -14.65 -14.02
N GLU A 14 8.58 -15.51 -14.96
CA GLU A 14 9.38 -16.72 -14.70
C GLU A 14 10.83 -16.42 -14.29
N THR A 15 11.33 -15.22 -14.60
CA THR A 15 12.75 -14.85 -14.43
C THR A 15 12.97 -13.62 -13.56
N ASN A 16 11.94 -12.79 -13.39
CA ASN A 16 12.01 -11.55 -12.62
C ASN A 16 10.93 -11.54 -11.54
N GLN A 17 11.35 -11.38 -10.28
CA GLN A 17 10.46 -11.45 -9.12
C GLN A 17 9.48 -10.26 -9.03
N ALA A 18 9.90 -9.08 -9.46
CA ALA A 18 9.05 -7.90 -9.49
C ALA A 18 7.96 -8.07 -10.56
N ASP A 19 8.35 -8.56 -11.74
CA ASP A 19 7.43 -8.90 -12.82
C ASP A 19 6.41 -9.97 -12.37
N HIS A 20 6.87 -11.01 -11.65
CA HIS A 20 5.99 -12.01 -11.05
C HIS A 20 4.99 -11.42 -10.05
N CYS A 21 5.45 -10.48 -9.22
CA CYS A 21 4.57 -9.79 -8.28
C CYS A 21 3.49 -8.99 -9.01
N VAL A 22 3.86 -8.23 -10.05
CA VAL A 22 2.92 -7.45 -10.85
C VAL A 22 1.94 -8.37 -11.59
N ASP A 23 2.43 -9.45 -12.19
CA ASP A 23 1.61 -10.42 -12.93
C ASP A 23 0.53 -11.03 -12.04
N LYS A 24 0.89 -11.48 -10.84
CA LYS A 24 -0.05 -11.99 -9.83
C LYS A 24 -1.10 -10.95 -9.42
N VAL A 25 -0.72 -9.68 -9.28
CA VAL A 25 -1.68 -8.60 -8.97
C VAL A 25 -2.64 -8.38 -10.14
N LEU A 26 -2.14 -8.40 -11.38
CA LEU A 26 -2.96 -8.25 -12.58
C LEU A 26 -3.93 -9.42 -12.78
N ASP A 27 -3.49 -10.64 -12.52
CA ASP A 27 -4.33 -11.85 -12.62
C ASP A 27 -5.51 -11.81 -11.66
N ASN A 28 -5.27 -11.33 -10.43
CA ASN A 28 -6.32 -11.14 -9.43
C ASN A 28 -7.18 -9.88 -9.66
N THR A 29 -6.82 -9.04 -10.63
CA THR A 29 -7.59 -7.83 -10.97
C THR A 29 -8.62 -8.14 -12.05
N PRO A 30 -9.90 -7.72 -11.89
CA PRO A 30 -10.93 -7.86 -12.92
C PRO A 30 -10.48 -7.28 -14.27
N GLN A 31 -10.77 -7.98 -15.37
CA GLN A 31 -10.26 -7.63 -16.71
C GLN A 31 -10.54 -6.17 -17.11
N GLY A 32 -11.73 -5.65 -16.79
CA GLY A 32 -12.12 -4.26 -17.08
C GLY A 32 -11.30 -3.21 -16.32
N ASP A 33 -10.70 -3.57 -15.18
CA ASP A 33 -9.97 -2.65 -14.31
C ASP A 33 -8.45 -2.71 -14.51
N ARG A 34 -7.92 -3.78 -15.12
CA ARG A 34 -6.46 -3.95 -15.34
C ARG A 34 -5.85 -2.74 -16.05
N GLY A 35 -6.50 -2.25 -17.12
CA GLY A 35 -6.03 -1.07 -17.86
C GLY A 35 -5.96 0.20 -17.01
N ARG A 36 -6.94 0.40 -16.12
CA ARG A 36 -6.97 1.54 -15.19
C ARG A 36 -5.85 1.40 -14.15
N LEU A 37 -5.66 0.21 -13.59
CA LEU A 37 -4.61 -0.09 -12.62
C LEU A 37 -3.21 0.14 -13.20
N MET A 38 -2.91 -0.45 -14.37
CA MET A 38 -1.60 -0.30 -15.03
C MET A 38 -1.29 1.18 -15.33
N ARG A 39 -2.28 1.93 -15.80
CA ARG A 39 -2.13 3.38 -16.02
C ARG A 39 -1.83 4.11 -14.72
N ALA A 40 -2.55 3.81 -13.63
CA ALA A 40 -2.32 4.45 -12.35
C ALA A 40 -0.91 4.15 -11.81
N ALA A 41 -0.47 2.89 -11.87
CA ALA A 41 0.87 2.46 -11.47
C ALA A 41 1.98 3.15 -12.28
N MET A 42 1.79 3.29 -13.60
CA MET A 42 2.73 4.04 -14.44
C MET A 42 2.78 5.52 -14.02
N LEU A 43 1.64 6.17 -13.83
CA LEU A 43 1.58 7.60 -13.48
C LEU A 43 2.15 7.87 -12.08
N SER A 44 1.93 7.00 -11.10
CA SER A 44 2.52 7.12 -9.77
C SER A 44 4.05 6.96 -9.82
N GLY A 45 4.56 6.03 -10.63
CA GLY A 45 5.99 5.92 -10.91
C GLY A 45 6.58 7.23 -11.45
N PHE A 46 5.90 7.89 -12.39
CA PHE A 46 6.33 9.21 -12.88
C PHE A 46 6.17 10.35 -11.86
N ALA A 47 5.21 10.26 -10.94
CA ALA A 47 5.13 11.20 -9.82
C ALA A 47 6.35 11.07 -8.90
N LEU A 48 6.78 9.85 -8.59
CA LEU A 48 8.01 9.58 -7.84
C LEU A 48 9.26 10.00 -8.62
N HIS A 49 9.28 9.81 -9.93
CA HIS A 49 10.36 10.27 -10.80
C HIS A 49 10.61 11.78 -10.71
N LYS A 50 9.54 12.59 -10.50
CA LYS A 50 9.67 14.03 -10.30
C LYS A 50 10.32 14.41 -8.98
N ILE A 51 10.29 13.53 -7.98
CA ILE A 51 10.96 13.74 -6.70
C ILE A 51 12.45 13.46 -6.88
N ASP A 52 12.79 12.26 -7.35
CA ASP A 52 14.13 11.89 -7.80
C ASP A 52 14.04 10.83 -8.91
N PRO A 53 14.77 10.99 -10.02
CA PRO A 53 14.62 10.13 -11.19
C PRO A 53 15.01 8.67 -10.95
N ARG A 54 15.79 8.37 -9.91
CA ARG A 54 16.24 7.01 -9.55
C ARG A 54 15.19 6.21 -8.79
N ILE A 55 14.27 6.88 -8.09
CA ILE A 55 13.28 6.23 -7.21
C ILE A 55 12.48 5.13 -7.93
N PRO A 56 11.88 5.36 -9.12
CA PRO A 56 11.06 4.34 -9.76
C PRO A 56 11.84 3.06 -10.08
N PHE A 57 13.12 3.21 -10.47
CA PHE A 57 14.00 2.09 -10.79
C PHE A 57 14.40 1.33 -9.52
N LEU A 58 14.76 2.04 -8.44
CA LEU A 58 15.12 1.37 -7.19
C LEU A 58 13.93 0.65 -6.56
N LEU A 59 12.74 1.25 -6.62
CA LEU A 59 11.53 0.62 -6.11
C LEU A 59 11.09 -0.57 -6.98
N SER A 60 11.31 -0.54 -8.30
CA SER A 60 11.04 -1.70 -9.15
C SER A 60 11.97 -2.87 -8.83
N GLU A 61 13.26 -2.60 -8.56
CA GLU A 61 14.21 -3.64 -8.14
C GLU A 61 13.93 -4.18 -6.71
N LEU A 62 13.37 -3.35 -5.84
CA LEU A 62 12.97 -3.74 -4.48
C LEU A 62 11.68 -4.59 -4.44
N LEU A 63 10.84 -4.50 -5.48
CA LEU A 63 9.50 -5.06 -5.47
C LEU A 63 9.50 -6.59 -5.43
N THR A 64 8.93 -7.14 -4.37
CA THR A 64 8.72 -8.56 -4.12
C THR A 64 7.39 -8.75 -3.37
N GLU A 65 6.95 -10.00 -3.18
CA GLU A 65 5.75 -10.28 -2.37
C GLU A 65 5.88 -9.87 -0.90
N LYS A 66 7.10 -9.61 -0.42
CA LYS A 66 7.40 -9.26 0.98
C LYS A 66 7.79 -7.81 1.18
N THR A 67 7.79 -7.00 0.12
CA THR A 67 8.20 -5.59 0.19
C THR A 67 7.39 -4.85 1.24
N THR A 68 8.08 -4.30 2.23
CA THR A 68 7.44 -3.61 3.34
C THR A 68 7.41 -2.10 3.13
N PHE A 69 6.51 -1.45 3.86
CA PHE A 69 6.47 0.01 3.96
C PHE A 69 7.81 0.60 4.41
N SER A 70 8.46 -0.02 5.40
CA SER A 70 9.72 0.48 5.96
C SER A 70 10.87 0.43 4.93
N GLU A 71 11.00 -0.68 4.19
CA GLU A 71 12.03 -0.81 3.16
C GLU A 71 11.80 0.19 2.03
N THR A 72 10.54 0.36 1.62
CA THR A 72 10.15 1.34 0.58
C THR A 72 10.56 2.75 0.98
N LEU A 73 10.23 3.16 2.21
CA LEU A 73 10.61 4.48 2.72
C LEU A 73 12.13 4.64 2.88
N GLN A 74 12.83 3.59 3.29
CA GLN A 74 14.29 3.63 3.42
C GLN A 74 14.96 3.86 2.07
N VAL A 75 14.49 3.20 1.01
CA VAL A 75 14.99 3.41 -0.36
C VAL A 75 14.71 4.84 -0.83
N ILE A 76 13.50 5.36 -0.61
CA ILE A 76 13.16 6.74 -0.96
C ILE A 76 14.08 7.70 -0.20
N LYS A 77 14.21 7.56 1.12
CA LYS A 77 15.04 8.41 1.95
C LYS A 77 16.52 8.39 1.53
N ALA A 78 17.04 7.23 1.13
CA ALA A 78 18.44 7.07 0.75
C ALA A 78 18.83 7.86 -0.51
N VAL A 79 17.88 8.19 -1.39
CA VAL A 79 18.15 8.97 -2.60
C VAL A 79 17.83 10.45 -2.46
N LEU A 80 17.05 10.84 -1.44
CA LEU A 80 16.72 12.24 -1.19
C LEU A 80 17.93 13.03 -0.68
N PRO A 81 18.04 14.33 -1.02
CA PRO A 81 18.96 15.24 -0.35
C PRO A 81 18.67 15.33 1.16
N ALA A 82 19.70 15.60 1.98
CA ALA A 82 19.58 15.63 3.45
C ALA A 82 18.39 16.45 3.97
N ALA A 83 18.22 17.68 3.48
CA ALA A 83 17.11 18.55 3.87
C ALA A 83 15.71 17.97 3.54
N GLN A 84 15.59 17.19 2.45
CA GLN A 84 14.33 16.54 2.09
C GLN A 84 14.11 15.26 2.89
N ALA A 85 15.18 14.54 3.22
CA ALA A 85 15.13 13.36 4.08
C ALA A 85 14.71 13.73 5.51
N GLU A 86 15.25 14.81 6.07
CA GLU A 86 14.84 15.37 7.38
C GLU A 86 13.36 15.75 7.38
N ARG A 87 12.91 16.46 6.34
CA ARG A 87 11.48 16.81 6.18
C ARG A 87 10.58 15.57 6.07
N LEU A 88 11.03 14.51 5.40
CA LEU A 88 10.27 13.25 5.34
C LEU A 88 10.13 12.63 6.73
N GLU A 89 11.18 12.64 7.55
CA GLU A 89 11.11 12.15 8.94
C GLU A 89 10.13 12.96 9.79
N GLU A 90 10.15 14.28 9.69
CA GLU A 90 9.20 15.16 10.38
C GLU A 90 7.76 14.85 10.00
N ILE A 91 7.50 14.65 8.70
CA ILE A 91 6.17 14.25 8.21
C ILE A 91 5.77 12.90 8.81
N LEU A 92 6.66 11.91 8.81
CA LEU A 92 6.35 10.57 9.34
C LEU A 92 6.07 10.58 10.85
N GLN A 93 6.67 11.51 11.60
CA GLN A 93 6.43 11.70 13.04
C GLN A 93 5.13 12.46 13.35
N THR A 94 4.66 13.30 12.42
CA THR A 94 3.48 14.16 12.59
C THR A 94 2.20 13.56 12.02
N VAL A 95 2.30 12.54 11.17
CA VAL A 95 1.14 11.79 10.66
C VAL A 95 0.58 10.92 11.79
N PRO A 96 -0.68 11.13 12.23
CA PRO A 96 -1.30 10.23 13.20
C PRO A 96 -1.34 8.81 12.64
N PRO A 97 -1.20 7.77 13.49
CA PRO A 97 -1.24 6.39 13.01
C PRO A 97 -2.53 6.16 12.23
N VAL A 98 -2.39 5.76 10.96
CA VAL A 98 -3.53 5.30 10.16
C VAL A 98 -4.05 4.04 10.84
N ILE A 99 -5.20 4.15 11.49
CA ILE A 99 -5.93 2.99 11.98
C ILE A 99 -6.42 2.25 10.74
N THR A 100 -5.72 1.19 10.35
CA THR A 100 -6.21 0.27 9.31
C THR A 100 -7.54 -0.29 9.78
N ALA A 101 -8.55 -0.33 8.89
CA ALA A 101 -9.93 -0.73 9.22
C ALA A 101 -10.06 -2.14 9.85
N GLU A 102 -8.99 -2.93 9.87
CA GLU A 102 -8.92 -4.21 10.58
C GLU A 102 -8.85 -4.08 12.12
N GLN A 103 -8.57 -2.89 12.67
CA GLN A 103 -8.55 -2.65 14.12
C GLN A 103 -9.85 -2.01 14.67
N GLN A 104 -10.86 -1.74 13.82
CA GLN A 104 -12.13 -1.14 14.24
C GLN A 104 -13.29 -2.12 14.48
N SER A 105 -13.08 -3.43 14.40
CA SER A 105 -14.17 -4.41 14.51
C SER A 105 -14.43 -4.97 15.93
N ARG A 106 -13.86 -4.39 16.99
CA ARG A 106 -14.37 -4.60 18.36
C ARG A 106 -14.46 -3.30 19.14
N PRO A 107 -15.67 -2.80 19.46
CA PRO A 107 -15.79 -1.70 20.40
C PRO A 107 -15.22 -2.14 21.76
N PRO A 108 -14.40 -1.28 22.42
CA PRO A 108 -13.90 -1.56 23.76
C PRO A 108 -15.11 -1.61 24.70
N GLY A 109 -15.47 -2.82 25.15
CA GLY A 109 -16.66 -3.05 26.00
C GLY A 109 -17.65 -4.09 25.49
N ALA A 110 -17.49 -4.65 24.28
CA ALA A 110 -18.37 -5.71 23.76
C ALA A 110 -18.49 -6.92 24.71
N ASP A 111 -17.38 -7.27 25.39
CA ASP A 111 -17.36 -8.35 26.38
C ASP A 111 -18.11 -7.99 27.67
N ALA A 112 -18.27 -6.70 27.99
CA ALA A 112 -19.03 -6.23 29.14
C ALA A 112 -20.54 -6.23 28.87
N GLU A 113 -20.94 -5.83 27.66
CA GLU A 113 -22.34 -5.88 27.20
C GLU A 113 -22.85 -7.32 27.13
N THR A 114 -22.07 -8.23 26.56
CA THR A 114 -22.40 -9.66 26.49
C THR A 114 -22.55 -10.28 27.89
N ARG A 115 -21.68 -9.91 28.85
CA ARG A 115 -21.79 -10.35 30.25
C ARG A 115 -23.01 -9.78 30.97
N ASN A 116 -23.39 -8.54 30.68
CA ASN A 116 -24.55 -7.90 31.31
C ASN A 116 -25.87 -8.50 30.80
N ASN A 117 -25.95 -8.79 29.51
CA ASN A 117 -27.11 -9.46 28.90
C ASN A 117 -27.30 -10.88 29.45
N ALA A 118 -26.21 -11.62 29.68
CA ALA A 118 -26.26 -12.94 30.33
C ALA A 118 -26.76 -12.86 31.78
N ARG A 119 -26.37 -11.82 32.55
CA ARG A 119 -26.87 -11.62 33.93
C ARG A 119 -28.38 -11.38 33.99
N GLY A 120 -28.94 -10.69 32.99
CA GLY A 120 -30.39 -10.50 32.89
C GLY A 120 -31.18 -11.78 32.60
N MET A 121 -30.57 -12.77 31.94
CA MET A 121 -31.22 -14.03 31.57
C MET A 121 -31.31 -15.05 32.71
N PHE A 122 -30.42 -14.99 33.70
CA PHE A 122 -30.41 -15.93 34.83
C PHE A 122 -31.11 -15.41 36.09
N GLY A 123 -31.71 -14.21 36.04
CA GLY A 123 -32.71 -13.73 36.99
C GLY A 123 -32.45 -14.10 38.45
N VAL A 124 -31.31 -13.68 39.02
CA VAL A 124 -31.14 -13.72 40.47
C VAL A 124 -31.73 -12.42 41.02
N LYS A 125 -33.01 -12.48 41.41
CA LYS A 125 -33.59 -11.53 42.36
C LYS A 125 -33.02 -11.87 43.73
N GLU A 126 -32.52 -10.85 44.45
CA GLU A 126 -32.41 -10.94 45.91
C GLU A 126 -33.77 -11.21 46.55
#